data_AF-A0A2R3WK33-F1
#
_entry.id   AF-A0A2R3WK33-F1
#
_cell.length_a   1.000
_cell.length_b   1.000
_cell.length_c   1.000
_cell.angle_alpha   90.00
_cell.angle_beta   90.00
_cell.angle_gamma   90.00
#
_symmetry.space_group_name_H-M   'P 1'
#
loop_
_entity.id
_entity.type
_entity.pdbx_description
1 polymer ?
#
loop_
_entity_poly.entity_id
_entity_poly.type
_entity_poly.pdbx_seq_one_letter_code
_entity_poly.pdbx_strand_id
1 'polypeptide(L)' 'IQRLYGCDLLSDGSVHGSFRDGYDGQDFISFDLESRRFMAADSAAEVTRRRWEHEGIEAERKT' A
#
# COMPACT_ATOMS: atom_id res chain seq x y z
N ILE A 1 8.31 -9.19 -9.66
CA ILE A 1 7.75 -8.33 -8.59
C ILE A 1 8.64 -7.13 -8.39
N GLN A 2 8.05 -5.94 -8.30
CA GLN A 2 8.74 -4.68 -8.00
C GLN A 2 8.10 -4.12 -6.74
N ARG A 3 8.93 -3.61 -5.83
CA ARG A 3 8.46 -2.94 -4.61
C ARG A 3 8.95 -1.51 -4.60
N LEU A 4 8.05 -0.58 -4.36
CA LEU A 4 8.32 0.82 -4.17
C LEU A 4 7.85 1.21 -2.76
N TYR A 5 8.72 1.87 -2.02
CA TYR A 5 8.39 2.49 -0.75
C TYR A 5 9.07 3.85 -0.69
N GLY A 6 8.44 4.83 -0.05
CA GLY A 6 8.95 6.19 0.04
C GLY A 6 8.27 6.98 1.15
N CYS A 7 8.83 8.14 1.45
CA CYS A 7 8.21 9.12 2.33
C CYS A 7 8.46 10.54 1.80
N ASP A 8 7.41 11.36 1.88
CA ASP A 8 7.43 12.76 1.48
C ASP A 8 7.27 13.62 2.75
N LEU A 9 8.20 14.55 2.98
CA LEU A 9 8.09 15.56 4.03
C LEU A 9 7.39 16.80 3.45
N LEU A 10 6.23 17.12 3.98
CA LEU A 10 5.40 18.23 3.52
C LEU A 10 5.77 19.54 4.24
N SER A 11 5.42 20.67 3.63
CA SER A 11 5.78 22.01 4.13
C SER A 11 5.18 22.36 5.50
N ASP A 12 4.09 21.69 5.89
CA ASP A 12 3.47 21.81 7.21
C ASP A 12 4.16 20.93 8.28
N GLY A 13 5.22 20.21 7.89
CA GLY A 13 5.98 19.31 8.75
C GLY A 13 5.39 17.89 8.85
N SER A 14 4.27 17.60 8.19
CA SER A 14 3.72 16.25 8.14
C SER A 14 4.53 15.33 7.19
N VAL A 15 4.49 14.03 7.45
CA VAL A 15 5.18 13.01 6.63
C VAL A 15 4.14 12.10 6.00
N HIS A 16 4.17 11.96 4.68
CA HIS A 16 3.33 11.03 3.94
C HIS A 16 4.18 9.86 3.47
N GLY A 17 3.93 8.66 3.97
CA GLY A 17 4.56 7.45 3.44
C GLY A 17 3.79 6.88 2.24
N SER A 18 4.52 6.24 1.33
CA SER A 18 3.95 5.51 0.20
C SER A 18 4.47 4.08 0.16
N PHE A 19 3.61 3.15 -0.23
CA PHE A 19 3.97 1.76 -0.48
C PHE A 19 3.19 1.19 -1.66
N ARG A 20 3.88 0.49 -2.55
CA ARG A 20 3.31 -0.11 -3.76
C ARG A 20 4.09 -1.35 -4.18
N ASP A 21 3.37 -2.42 -4.48
CA ASP A 21 3.88 -3.61 -5.15
C ASP A 21 3.32 -3.69 -6.58
N GLY A 22 4.17 -4.09 -7.52
CA GLY A 22 3.83 -4.29 -8.92
C GLY A 22 4.34 -5.62 -9.50
N TYR A 23 3.68 -6.11 -10.54
CA TYR A 23 4.04 -7.30 -11.29
C TYR A 23 4.09 -6.97 -12.78
N ASP A 24 5.13 -7.45 -13.47
CA ASP A 24 5.33 -7.24 -14.91
C ASP A 24 5.23 -5.76 -15.36
N GLY A 25 5.74 -4.84 -14.53
CA GLY A 25 5.69 -3.40 -14.79
C GLY A 25 4.33 -2.75 -14.53
N GLN A 26 3.30 -3.51 -14.16
CA GLN A 26 1.97 -3.03 -13.83
C GLN A 26 1.75 -2.95 -12.32
N ASP A 27 0.87 -2.02 -11.95
CA ASP A 27 0.34 -1.91 -10.60
C ASP A 27 -0.35 -3.19 -10.16
N PHE A 28 -0.17 -3.55 -8.89
CA PHE A 28 -0.87 -4.69 -8.29
C PHE A 28 -1.57 -4.29 -7.00
N ILE A 29 -0.83 -3.83 -5.99
CA ILE A 29 -1.43 -3.39 -4.71
C ILE A 29 -0.63 -2.24 -4.11
N SER A 30 -1.32 -1.24 -3.56
CA SER A 30 -0.71 -0.14 -2.82
C SER A 30 -1.35 0.04 -1.46
N PHE A 31 -0.64 0.68 -0.54
CA PHE A 31 -1.17 1.03 0.79
C PHE A 31 -1.16 2.55 0.93
N ASP A 32 -2.33 3.10 1.23
CA ASP A 32 -2.51 4.49 1.60
C ASP A 32 -2.38 4.62 3.12
N LEU A 33 -1.35 5.33 3.55
CA LEU A 33 -1.03 5.52 4.96
C LEU A 33 -1.98 6.48 5.68
N GLU A 34 -2.54 7.45 4.94
CA GLU A 34 -3.47 8.42 5.50
C GLU A 34 -4.80 7.74 5.88
N SER A 35 -5.40 7.00 4.96
CA SER A 35 -6.63 6.26 5.24
C SER A 35 -6.41 4.89 5.90
N ARG A 36 -5.16 4.40 5.94
CA ARG A 36 -4.76 3.05 6.37
C ARG A 36 -5.47 1.94 5.60
N ARG A 37 -5.54 2.07 4.27
CA ARG A 37 -6.26 1.12 3.40
C ARG A 37 -5.39 0.61 2.27
N PHE A 38 -5.67 -0.62 1.87
CA PHE A 38 -5.07 -1.22 0.70
C PHE A 38 -5.93 -0.91 -0.54
N MET A 39 -5.27 -0.53 -1.63
CA MET A 39 -5.89 -0.34 -2.94
C MET A 39 -5.38 -1.44 -3.87
N ALA A 40 -6.32 -2.26 -4.37
CA ALA A 40 -6.04 -3.29 -5.37
C ALA A 40 -6.16 -2.67 -6.77
N ALA A 41 -5.21 -3.01 -7.64
CA ALA A 41 -5.20 -2.52 -9.03
C ALA A 41 -6.05 -3.39 -9.97
N ASP A 42 -6.22 -4.68 -9.65
CA ASP A 42 -7.01 -5.62 -10.43
C ASP A 42 -7.74 -6.67 -9.55
N SER A 43 -8.50 -7.56 -10.19
CA SER A 43 -9.28 -8.61 -9.52
C SER A 43 -8.42 -9.69 -8.86
N ALA A 44 -7.17 -9.88 -9.28
CA ALA A 44 -6.24 -10.79 -8.64
C ALA A 44 -5.70 -10.17 -7.34
N ALA A 45 -5.35 -8.89 -7.36
CA ALA A 45 -4.91 -8.13 -6.20
C ALA A 45 -6.02 -7.98 -5.14
N GLU A 46 -7.29 -7.99 -5.54
CA GLU A 46 -8.44 -7.99 -4.63
C GLU A 46 -8.43 -9.17 -3.64
N VAL A 47 -7.92 -10.33 -4.06
CA VAL A 47 -7.77 -11.48 -3.16
C VAL A 47 -6.75 -11.17 -2.06
N THR A 48 -5.62 -10.58 -2.43
CA THR A 48 -4.58 -10.16 -1.49
C THR A 48 -5.09 -9.06 -0.56
N ARG A 49 -5.78 -8.04 -1.11
CA ARG A 49 -6.39 -6.96 -0.32
C ARG A 49 -7.28 -7.50 0.78
N ARG A 50 -8.26 -8.34 0.43
CA ARG A 50 -9.22 -8.90 1.41
C ARG A 50 -8.53 -9.71 2.49
N ARG A 51 -7.51 -10.48 2.12
CA ARG A 51 -6.72 -11.25 3.09
C ARG A 51 -5.99 -10.34 4.08
N TRP A 52 -5.28 -9.34 3.59
CA TRP A 52 -4.51 -8.42 4.44
C TRP A 52 -5.40 -7.52 5.29
N GLU A 53 -6.54 -7.08 4.77
CA GLU A 53 -7.53 -6.33 5.55
C GLU A 53 -8.21 -7.21 6.62
N HIS A 54 -8.44 -8.49 6.34
CA HIS A 54 -8.99 -9.42 7.32
C HIS A 54 -7.98 -9.77 8.42
N GLU A 55 -6.73 -10.01 8.07
CA GLU A 55 -5.66 -10.33 9.01
C GLU A 55 -5.26 -9.09 9.84
N GLY A 56 -5.35 -7.87 9.29
CA GLY A 56 -5.05 -6.60 9.97
C GLY A 56 -3.55 -6.33 10.22
N ILE A 57 -2.76 -7.40 10.36
CA ILE A 57 -1.32 -7.39 10.67
C ILE A 57 -0.52 -6.59 9.64
N GLU A 58 -0.86 -6.70 8.36
CA GLU A 58 -0.10 -6.00 7.32
C GLU A 58 -0.33 -4.49 7.34
N ALA A 59 -1.52 -4.02 7.75
CA ALA A 59 -1.74 -2.58 7.91
C ALA A 59 -0.92 -2.03 9.09
N GLU A 60 -0.85 -2.75 10.20
CA GLU A 60 -0.02 -2.38 11.35
C GLU A 60 1.47 -2.32 11.00
N ARG A 61 1.96 -3.29 10.22
CA ARG A 61 3.37 -3.32 9.79
C ARG A 61 3.75 -2.13 8.90
N LYS A 62 2.78 -1.52 8.23
CA LYS A 62 2.99 -0.43 7.27
C LYS A 62 2.87 0.95 7.92
N THR A 63 2.29 1.04 9.12
CA THR A 63 2.06 2.30 9.87
C THR A 63 3.23 2.60 10.80
#